data_AF-A0A7S4CG69-F1
#
_entry.id   AF-A0A7S4CG69-F1
#
_cell.length_a   1.000
_cell.length_b   1.000
_cell.length_c   1.000
_cell.angle_alpha   90.00
_cell.angle_beta   90.00
_cell.angle_gamma   90.00
#
_symmetry.space_group_name_H-M   'P 1'
#
loop_
_entity.id
_entity.type
_entity.pdbx_description
1 polymer ?
#
loop_
_entity_poly.entity_id
_entity_poly.type
_entity_poly.pdbx_seq_one_letter_code
_entity_poly.pdbx_strand_id
1 'polypeptide(L)'
;AVLYLAVHRAPEAVGAFRDAGRYADAVQVAKSLSAECPTEALDVQELYAQWAQYAIDRGDVQTAIPCLLTAGDVQTAISTLVRQETMPALQGATALALMHAQHAPPDADAAPR
;
A
#
# COMPACT_ATOMS: atom_id res chain seq x y z
N ALA A 1 10.59 -29.22 -12.86
CA ALA A 1 9.43 -29.00 -13.77
C ALA A 1 8.18 -28.51 -13.03
N VAL A 2 7.76 -29.16 -11.92
CA VAL A 2 6.54 -28.77 -11.18
C VAL A 2 6.62 -27.37 -10.53
N LEU A 3 7.77 -27.01 -9.96
CA LEU A 3 8.00 -25.66 -9.40
C LEU A 3 7.91 -24.55 -10.47
N TYR A 4 8.43 -24.79 -11.67
CA TYR A 4 8.39 -23.82 -12.78
C TYR A 4 6.96 -23.56 -13.28
N LEU A 5 6.09 -24.60 -13.24
CA LEU A 5 4.68 -24.51 -13.62
C LEU A 5 3.81 -23.86 -12.53
N ALA A 6 4.14 -24.07 -11.25
CA ALA A 6 3.48 -23.38 -10.14
C ALA A 6 3.86 -21.89 -10.13
N VAL A 7 5.13 -21.56 -10.34
CA VAL A 7 5.64 -20.18 -10.40
C VAL A 7 5.07 -19.42 -11.60
N HIS A 8 5.01 -20.01 -12.80
CA HIS A 8 4.41 -19.34 -13.97
C HIS A 8 2.89 -19.07 -13.85
N ARG A 9 2.17 -19.86 -13.05
CA ARG A 9 0.73 -19.61 -12.76
C ARG A 9 0.50 -18.70 -11.56
N ALA A 10 1.54 -18.39 -10.81
CA ALA A 10 1.42 -17.63 -9.60
C ALA A 10 1.11 -16.13 -9.82
N PRO A 11 1.67 -15.42 -10.83
CA PRO A 11 1.20 -14.07 -11.17
C PRO A 11 -0.27 -14.07 -11.63
N GLU A 12 -0.69 -15.11 -12.36
CA GLU A 12 -2.10 -15.30 -12.76
C GLU A 12 -2.99 -15.52 -11.53
N ALA A 13 -2.51 -16.26 -10.53
CA ALA A 13 -3.22 -16.47 -9.27
C ALA A 13 -3.35 -15.16 -8.47
N VAL A 14 -2.29 -14.35 -8.40
CA VAL A 14 -2.36 -13.01 -7.77
C VAL A 14 -3.40 -12.14 -8.47
N GLY A 15 -3.41 -12.12 -9.80
CA GLY A 15 -4.43 -11.43 -10.59
C GLY A 15 -5.85 -11.93 -10.29
N ALA A 16 -6.05 -13.25 -10.27
CA ALA A 16 -7.35 -13.85 -9.97
C ALA A 16 -7.84 -13.54 -8.54
N PHE A 17 -6.95 -13.56 -7.55
CA PHE A 17 -7.29 -13.18 -6.17
C PHE A 17 -7.63 -11.70 -6.07
N ARG A 18 -6.88 -10.83 -6.75
CA ARG A 18 -7.18 -9.40 -6.83
C ARG A 18 -8.56 -9.16 -7.43
N ASP A 19 -8.83 -9.76 -8.59
CA ASP A 19 -10.10 -9.57 -9.31
C ASP A 19 -11.30 -10.13 -8.52
N ALA A 20 -11.06 -11.12 -7.66
CA ALA A 20 -12.03 -11.63 -6.69
C ALA A 20 -12.17 -10.78 -5.42
N GLY A 21 -11.42 -9.67 -5.29
CA GLY A 21 -11.39 -8.82 -4.09
C GLY A 21 -10.66 -9.44 -2.89
N ARG A 22 -9.95 -10.55 -3.08
CA ARG A 22 -9.20 -11.30 -2.06
C ARG A 22 -7.76 -10.80 -1.97
N TYR A 23 -7.60 -9.51 -1.67
CA TYR A 23 -6.28 -8.87 -1.64
C TYR A 23 -5.32 -9.43 -0.59
N ALA A 24 -5.82 -9.89 0.56
CA ALA A 24 -4.99 -10.50 1.60
C ALA A 24 -4.29 -11.78 1.09
N ASP A 25 -5.03 -12.63 0.38
CA ASP A 25 -4.50 -13.84 -0.24
C ASP A 25 -3.55 -13.49 -1.39
N ALA A 26 -3.91 -12.50 -2.21
CA ALA A 26 -3.07 -12.01 -3.31
C ALA A 26 -1.70 -11.55 -2.81
N VAL A 27 -1.66 -10.77 -1.72
CA VAL A 27 -0.43 -10.28 -1.09
C VAL A 27 0.39 -11.42 -0.52
N GLN A 28 -0.25 -12.39 0.13
CA GLN A 28 0.45 -13.53 0.69
C GLN A 28 1.14 -14.35 -0.42
N VAL A 29 0.43 -14.62 -1.52
CA VAL A 29 1.00 -15.32 -2.68
C VAL A 29 2.13 -14.52 -3.31
N ALA A 30 1.94 -13.20 -3.50
CA ALA A 30 2.98 -12.33 -4.06
C ALA A 30 4.25 -12.31 -3.19
N LYS A 31 4.11 -12.26 -1.86
CA LYS A 31 5.26 -12.32 -0.93
C LYS A 31 5.99 -13.66 -0.97
N SER A 32 5.25 -14.77 -0.99
CA SER A 32 5.84 -16.11 -1.12
C SER A 32 6.61 -16.24 -2.44
N LEU A 33 6.06 -15.71 -3.54
CA LEU A 33 6.74 -15.72 -4.84
C LEU A 33 8.01 -14.89 -4.84
N SER A 34 7.98 -13.67 -4.31
CA SER A 34 9.18 -12.82 -4.27
C SER A 34 10.29 -13.44 -3.43
N ALA A 35 9.96 -14.27 -2.43
CA ALA A 35 10.95 -15.01 -1.65
C ALA A 35 11.53 -16.22 -2.41
N GLU A 36 10.73 -16.89 -3.24
CA GLU A 36 11.14 -18.08 -4.00
C GLU A 36 11.81 -17.75 -5.35
N CYS A 37 11.40 -16.66 -6.01
CA CYS A 37 11.84 -16.25 -7.34
C CYS A 37 11.90 -14.71 -7.46
N PRO A 38 13.03 -14.08 -7.08
CA PRO A 38 13.17 -12.62 -7.09
C PRO A 38 13.14 -12.00 -8.50
N THR A 39 13.35 -12.79 -9.57
CA THR A 39 13.27 -12.35 -10.96
C THR A 39 11.85 -12.12 -11.47
N GLU A 40 10.84 -12.71 -10.84
CA GLU A 40 9.41 -12.51 -11.13
C GLU A 40 8.70 -11.89 -9.92
N ALA A 41 9.44 -11.09 -9.14
CA ALA A 41 8.88 -10.38 -8.00
C ALA A 41 7.73 -9.48 -8.48
N LEU A 42 6.50 -9.84 -8.11
CA LEU A 42 5.37 -8.95 -8.29
C LEU A 42 5.56 -7.73 -7.41
N ASP A 43 5.13 -6.58 -7.92
CA ASP A 43 5.20 -5.34 -7.19
C ASP A 43 4.16 -5.34 -6.07
N VAL A 44 4.56 -5.89 -4.91
CA VAL A 44 3.71 -6.03 -3.73
C VAL A 44 3.24 -4.64 -3.26
N GLN A 45 4.04 -3.60 -3.52
CA GLN A 45 3.71 -2.22 -3.20
C GLN A 45 2.50 -1.73 -4.01
N GLU A 46 2.47 -2.02 -5.31
CA GLU A 46 1.32 -1.72 -6.17
C GLU A 46 0.06 -2.49 -5.72
N LEU A 47 0.23 -3.76 -5.32
CA LEU A 47 -0.88 -4.58 -4.82
C LEU A 47 -1.48 -4.01 -3.53
N TYR A 48 -0.65 -3.47 -2.63
CA TYR A 48 -1.11 -2.74 -1.45
C TYR A 48 -1.85 -1.44 -1.80
N ALA A 49 -1.40 -0.70 -2.83
CA ALA A 49 -2.11 0.50 -3.29
C ALA A 49 -3.50 0.15 -3.83
N GLN A 50 -3.61 -0.94 -4.60
CA GLN A 50 -4.90 -1.41 -5.12
C GLN A 50 -5.82 -1.91 -3.99
N TRP A 51 -5.27 -2.62 -3.00
CA TRP A 51 -6.03 -3.04 -1.83
C TRP A 51 -6.54 -1.85 -1.02
N ALA A 52 -5.69 -0.84 -0.82
CA ALA A 52 -6.07 0.40 -0.15
C ALA A 52 -7.24 1.10 -0.85
N GLN A 53 -7.19 1.25 -2.17
CA GLN A 53 -8.27 1.86 -2.94
C GLN A 53 -9.57 1.06 -2.80
N TYR A 54 -9.48 -0.25 -2.92
CA TYR A 54 -10.64 -1.13 -2.72
C TYR A 54 -11.24 -1.00 -1.31
N ALA A 55 -10.40 -0.89 -0.28
CA ALA A 55 -10.86 -0.69 1.09
C ALA A 55 -11.51 0.70 1.29
N ILE A 56 -10.95 1.76 0.68
CA ILE A 56 -11.54 3.11 0.67
C ILE A 56 -12.93 3.10 0.05
N ASP A 57 -13.09 2.45 -1.10
CA ASP A 57 -14.37 2.40 -1.81
C ASP A 57 -15.47 1.69 -1.00
N ARG A 58 -15.08 0.78 -0.09
CA ARG A 58 -15.98 0.11 0.85
C ARG A 58 -16.15 0.84 2.19
N GLY A 59 -15.44 1.96 2.38
CA GLY A 59 -15.42 2.72 3.63
C GLY A 59 -14.59 2.08 4.75
N ASP A 60 -13.81 1.03 4.46
CA ASP A 60 -12.93 0.37 5.43
C ASP A 60 -11.59 1.11 5.54
N VAL A 61 -11.61 2.21 6.29
CA VAL A 61 -10.43 3.03 6.54
C VAL A 61 -9.41 2.30 7.44
N GLN A 62 -9.85 1.37 8.29
CA GLN A 62 -8.95 0.62 9.17
C GLN A 62 -7.98 -0.25 8.37
N THR A 63 -8.44 -0.84 7.26
CA THR A 63 -7.60 -1.59 6.34
C THR A 63 -6.88 -0.68 5.33
N ALA A 64 -7.52 0.40 4.87
CA ALA A 64 -6.95 1.28 3.86
C ALA A 64 -5.66 1.99 4.32
N ILE A 65 -5.65 2.59 5.51
CA ILE A 65 -4.51 3.35 6.01
C ILE A 65 -3.21 2.54 6.09
N PRO A 66 -3.14 1.36 6.74
CA PRO A 66 -1.92 0.57 6.77
C PRO A 66 -1.50 0.09 5.38
N CYS A 67 -2.45 -0.18 4.47
CA CYS A 67 -2.14 -0.53 3.08
C CYS A 67 -1.49 0.65 2.33
N LEU A 68 -2.01 1.88 2.46
CA LEU A 68 -1.43 3.08 1.85
C LEU A 68 -0.03 3.36 2.38
N LEU A 69 0.18 3.25 3.69
CA LEU A 69 1.49 3.43 4.31
C LEU A 69 2.50 2.38 3.81
N THR A 70 2.06 1.13 3.66
CA THR A 70 2.91 0.05 3.12
C THR A 70 3.22 0.27 1.64
N ALA A 71 2.27 0.84 0.90
CA ALA A 71 2.45 1.26 -0.48
C ALA A 71 3.31 2.53 -0.63
N GLY A 72 3.70 3.17 0.48
CA GLY A 72 4.46 4.42 0.48
C GLY A 72 3.62 5.68 0.19
N ASP A 73 2.31 5.55 0.02
CA ASP A 73 1.40 6.67 -0.26
C ASP A 73 0.89 7.32 1.04
N VAL A 74 1.79 8.05 1.70
CA VAL A 74 1.50 8.73 2.96
C VAL A 74 0.51 9.88 2.78
N GLN A 75 0.51 10.56 1.64
CA GLN A 75 -0.37 11.71 1.38
C GLN A 75 -1.83 11.25 1.30
N THR A 76 -2.12 10.20 0.53
CA THR A 76 -3.47 9.66 0.45
C THR A 76 -3.94 9.11 1.79
N ALA A 77 -3.02 8.53 2.60
CA ALA A 77 -3.35 8.08 3.96
C ALA A 77 -3.78 9.26 4.87
N ILE A 78 -3.05 10.37 4.83
CA ILE A 78 -3.39 11.59 5.58
C ILE A 78 -4.76 12.13 5.13
N SER A 79 -4.98 12.30 3.82
CA SER A 79 -6.27 12.78 3.30
C SER A 79 -7.44 11.88 3.69
N THR A 80 -7.24 10.57 3.70
CA THR A 80 -8.27 9.60 4.09
C THR A 80 -8.61 9.72 5.58
N LEU A 81 -7.63 9.95 6.46
CA LEU A 81 -7.85 10.19 7.88
C LEU A 81 -8.56 11.53 8.16
N VAL A 82 -8.15 12.61 7.46
CA VAL A 82 -8.80 13.92 7.59
C VAL A 82 -10.29 13.84 7.23
N ARG A 83 -10.61 13.09 6.17
CA ARG A 83 -12.00 12.89 5.70
C ARG A 83 -12.88 12.13 6.69
N GLN A 84 -12.31 11.41 7.67
CA GLN A 84 -13.12 10.80 8.73
C GLN A 84 -13.66 11.81 9.73
N GLU A 85 -13.07 13.01 9.83
CA GLU A 85 -13.49 14.10 10.72
C GLU A 85 -13.60 13.69 12.21
N THR A 86 -12.97 12.59 12.61
CA THR A 86 -12.91 12.16 14.01
C THR A 86 -11.63 12.68 14.64
N MET A 87 -11.70 13.12 15.90
CA MET A 87 -10.54 13.56 16.67
C MET A 87 -9.36 12.57 16.66
N PRO A 88 -9.54 11.25 16.88
CA PRO A 88 -8.42 10.30 16.79
C PRO A 88 -7.84 10.21 15.36
N ALA A 89 -8.66 10.27 14.32
CA ALA A 89 -8.15 10.25 12.94
C ALA A 89 -7.36 11.52 12.60
N LEU A 90 -7.82 12.69 13.05
CA LEU A 90 -7.11 13.95 12.88
C LEU A 90 -5.76 13.95 13.61
N GLN A 91 -5.70 13.44 14.85
CA GLN A 91 -4.44 13.27 15.57
C GLN A 91 -3.48 12.34 14.82
N GLY A 92 -3.98 11.22 14.29
CA GLY A 92 -3.20 10.31 13.46
C GLY A 92 -2.68 10.96 12.18
N ALA A 93 -3.52 11.75 11.50
CA ALA A 93 -3.16 12.49 10.30
C ALA A 93 -2.06 13.53 10.57
N THR A 94 -2.17 14.28 11.66
CA THR A 94 -1.14 15.25 12.06
C THR A 94 0.19 14.56 12.39
N ALA A 95 0.15 13.44 13.11
CA ALA A 95 1.36 12.66 13.42
C ALA A 95 2.05 12.17 12.15
N LEU A 96 1.30 11.59 11.20
CA LEU A 96 1.83 11.15 9.91
C LEU A 96 2.40 12.30 9.08
N ALA A 97 1.70 13.44 9.02
CA ALA A 97 2.17 14.63 8.32
C ALA A 97 3.48 15.17 8.90
N LEU A 98 3.60 15.20 10.23
CA LEU A 98 4.82 15.63 10.92
C LEU A 98 5.98 14.66 10.65
N MET A 99 5.74 13.35 10.74
CA MET A 99 6.77 12.34 10.46
C MET A 99 7.26 12.41 9.01
N HIS A 100 6.34 12.64 8.06
CA HIS A 100 6.66 12.81 6.64
C HIS A 100 7.46 14.10 6.39
N ALA A 101 7.05 15.22 7.01
CA ALA A 101 7.75 16.49 6.89
C ALA A 101 9.16 16.46 7.51
N GLN A 102 9.36 15.71 8.59
CA GLN A 102 10.68 15.55 9.23
C GLN A 102 11.65 14.68 8.42
N HIS A 103 11.13 13.81 7.54
CA HIS A 103 11.93 13.00 6.62
C HIS A 103 12.05 13.61 5.21
N ALA A 104 11.32 14.69 4.93
CA ALA A 104 11.53 15.47 3.71
C ALA A 104 12.84 16.28 3.85
N PRO A 105 13.74 16.26 2.85
CA PRO A 105 14.97 17.03 2.93
C PRO A 105 14.66 18.52 3.14
N PRO A 106 15.35 19.21 4.05
CA PRO A 106 15.13 20.61 4.32
C PRO A 106 15.77 21.46 3.22
N ASP A 107 15.23 21.48 1.99
CA ASP A 107 15.69 22.43 0.98
C ASP A 107 14.67 22.61 -0.16
N ALA A 108 13.85 23.66 -0.06
CA ALA A 108 13.33 24.40 -1.22
C ALA A 108 12.70 25.77 -0.86
N ASP A 109 12.97 26.39 0.29
CA ASP A 109 12.47 27.75 0.57
C ASP A 109 13.41 28.58 1.46
N ALA A 110 14.68 28.60 1.08
CA ALA A 110 15.67 29.53 1.64
C ALA A 110 16.52 30.14 0.51
N ALA A 111 15.87 30.85 -0.40
CA ALA A 111 16.56 31.78 -1.29
C ALA A 111 15.78 33.11 -1.41
N PRO A 112 15.95 34.06 -0.49
CA PRO A 112 15.79 35.46 -0.82
C PRO A 112 17.03 35.91 -1.62
N ARG A 113 16.84 36.27 -2.89
CA ARG A 113 17.74 37.18 -3.61
C ARG A 113 16.94 38.39 -4.04
#